data_AF-A0A0B6YVJ9-F1
#
_entry.id   AF-A0A0B6YVJ9-F1
#
_cell.length_a   1.000
_cell.length_b   1.000
_cell.length_c   1.000
_cell.angle_alpha   90.00
_cell.angle_beta   90.00
_cell.angle_gamma   90.00
#
_symmetry.space_group_name_H-M   'P 1'
#
loop_
_entity.id
_entity.type
_entity.pdbx_description
1 polymer ?
#
loop_
_entity_poly.entity_id
_entity_poly.type
_entity_poly.pdbx_seq_one_letter_code
_entity_poly.pdbx_strand_id
1 'polypeptide(L)'
;SDLLPTPAKSHYVFNLRDLSKCVQGMLQADPGVIRDRLQLFRLFVHETQRVFHDRLISHEDKMFFHQIMSEMAGKHFGESVEPESFVTNPIIFGDFLNMATPPSDRMYEDLTDIAKVKSILSDYLDDFNMQSSKEMKLVFFMDAIEHVSRIVRMIQQERGNALLVGVGGTGKQSLTRLAAHVCGYQCFQIELCRGYDYLSFHEDIKKLYNFAGIQNKHTVFLFTDTQIVVEEFLEDINNILNSGEVPNLFEPEEYEKLII
;
A
#
# COMPACT_ATOMS: atom_id res chain seq x y z
N SER A 1 -24.65 5.07 12.57
CA SER A 1 -24.12 5.45 13.90
C SER A 1 -23.14 4.41 14.44
N ASP A 2 -22.71 3.43 13.63
CA ASP A 2 -22.48 2.09 14.18
C ASP A 2 -20.99 1.67 14.14
N LEU A 3 -20.09 2.56 13.73
CA LEU A 3 -18.63 2.37 13.75
C LEU A 3 -17.94 3.65 14.25
N LEU A 4 -18.30 4.10 15.45
CA LEU A 4 -17.67 5.27 16.08
C LEU A 4 -16.33 4.92 16.71
N PRO A 5 -15.37 5.85 16.75
CA PRO A 5 -14.09 5.62 17.40
C PRO A 5 -14.30 5.41 18.91
N THR A 6 -13.68 4.36 19.43
CA THR A 6 -13.63 4.04 20.87
C THR A 6 -12.17 3.92 21.31
N PRO A 7 -11.83 3.90 22.61
CA PRO A 7 -10.44 3.67 23.03
C PRO A 7 -9.81 2.41 22.43
N ALA A 8 -10.59 1.35 22.21
CA ALA A 8 -10.12 0.11 21.57
C ALA A 8 -10.06 0.19 20.02
N LYS A 9 -10.77 1.15 19.42
CA LYS A 9 -10.92 1.34 17.96
C LYS A 9 -10.71 2.82 17.59
N SER A 10 -9.66 3.44 18.13
CA SER A 10 -9.45 4.90 18.02
C SER A 10 -9.20 5.37 16.59
N HIS A 11 -8.73 4.47 15.74
CA HIS A 11 -8.46 4.69 14.31
C HIS A 11 -9.71 4.57 13.42
N TYR A 12 -10.90 4.31 13.99
CA TYR A 12 -12.17 4.28 13.24
C TYR A 12 -12.67 5.71 13.00
N VAL A 13 -11.86 6.48 12.29
CA VAL A 13 -12.17 7.85 11.90
C VAL A 13 -12.41 7.84 10.39
N PHE A 14 -13.64 8.17 10.01
CA PHE A 14 -14.09 8.23 8.62
C PHE A 14 -14.57 9.64 8.28
N ASN A 15 -14.10 10.19 7.16
CA ASN A 15 -14.45 11.53 6.71
C ASN A 15 -14.57 11.59 5.17
N LEU A 16 -14.91 12.76 4.63
CA LEU A 16 -15.12 12.95 3.18
C LEU A 16 -13.88 12.69 2.31
N ARG A 17 -12.68 12.75 2.89
CA ARG A 17 -11.44 12.38 2.19
C ARG A 17 -11.43 10.89 1.85
N ASP A 18 -12.03 10.05 2.69
CA ASP A 18 -12.11 8.61 2.45
C ASP A 18 -12.97 8.30 1.22
N LEU A 19 -14.10 9.00 1.06
CA LEU A 19 -14.91 8.89 -0.15
C LEU A 19 -14.12 9.30 -1.40
N SER A 20 -13.35 10.40 -1.30
CA SER A 20 -12.48 10.86 -2.39
C SER A 20 -11.42 9.82 -2.76
N LYS A 21 -10.83 9.13 -1.77
CA LYS A 21 -9.88 8.03 -1.98
C LYS A 21 -10.51 6.82 -2.67
N CYS A 22 -11.77 6.51 -2.37
CA CYS A 22 -12.50 5.43 -3.07
C CYS A 22 -12.66 5.78 -4.55
N VAL A 23 -13.12 6.99 -4.85
CA VAL A 23 -13.28 7.47 -6.24
C VAL A 23 -11.93 7.51 -6.95
N GLN A 24 -10.88 8.02 -6.31
CA GLN A 24 -9.53 8.03 -6.87
C GLN A 24 -9.04 6.62 -7.22
N GLY A 25 -9.29 5.64 -6.34
CA GLY A 25 -8.96 4.24 -6.61
C GLY A 25 -9.74 3.67 -7.80
N MET A 26 -11.04 3.96 -7.89
CA MET A 26 -11.84 3.52 -9.04
C MET A 26 -11.34 4.12 -10.36
N LEU A 27 -10.84 5.35 -10.33
CA LEU A 27 -10.29 6.02 -11.51
C LEU A 27 -8.93 5.46 -11.97
N GLN A 28 -8.30 4.56 -11.20
CA GLN A 28 -7.09 3.85 -11.64
C GLN A 28 -7.40 2.74 -12.65
N ALA A 29 -8.65 2.24 -12.70
CA ALA A 29 -9.04 1.19 -13.61
C ALA A 29 -9.22 1.73 -15.05
N ASP A 30 -8.71 0.98 -16.03
CA ASP A 30 -8.86 1.33 -17.43
C ASP A 30 -10.26 0.94 -17.95
N PRO A 31 -10.98 1.84 -18.67
CA PRO A 31 -12.29 1.53 -19.25
C PRO A 31 -12.28 0.35 -20.25
N GLY A 32 -11.14 0.03 -20.82
CA GLY A 32 -10.92 -1.14 -21.67
C GLY A 32 -10.87 -2.47 -20.92
N VAL A 33 -10.67 -2.44 -19.60
CA VAL A 33 -10.68 -3.60 -18.70
C VAL A 33 -12.05 -3.79 -18.05
N ILE A 34 -12.64 -2.70 -17.54
CA ILE A 34 -13.94 -2.72 -16.86
C ILE A 34 -15.07 -2.52 -17.87
N ARG A 35 -15.62 -3.63 -18.37
CA ARG A 35 -16.57 -3.64 -19.50
C ARG A 35 -18.02 -3.87 -19.11
N ASP A 36 -18.26 -4.45 -17.93
CA ASP A 36 -19.61 -4.78 -17.48
C ASP A 36 -19.92 -4.28 -16.06
N ARG A 37 -21.22 -4.31 -15.73
CA ARG A 37 -21.76 -3.83 -14.45
C ARG A 37 -21.20 -4.61 -13.25
N LEU A 38 -20.95 -5.90 -13.42
CA LEU A 38 -20.45 -6.77 -12.35
C LEU A 38 -18.98 -6.45 -12.07
N GLN A 39 -18.16 -6.25 -13.11
CA GLN A 39 -16.77 -5.81 -12.96
C GLN A 39 -16.69 -4.44 -12.27
N LEU A 40 -17.55 -3.49 -12.66
CA LEU A 40 -17.60 -2.19 -12.00
C LEU A 40 -18.01 -2.31 -10.52
N PHE A 41 -18.96 -3.18 -10.21
CA PHE A 41 -19.34 -3.46 -8.81
C PHE A 41 -18.18 -4.07 -8.03
N ARG A 42 -17.48 -5.06 -8.59
CA ARG A 42 -16.33 -5.70 -7.95
C ARG A 42 -15.20 -4.71 -7.69
N LEU A 43 -14.91 -3.82 -8.64
CA LEU A 43 -13.96 -2.72 -8.45
C LEU A 43 -14.42 -1.81 -7.30
N PHE A 44 -15.69 -1.42 -7.28
CA PHE A 44 -16.24 -0.59 -6.19
C PHE A 44 -16.09 -1.26 -4.81
N VAL A 45 -16.39 -2.56 -4.71
CA VAL A 45 -16.18 -3.31 -3.47
C VAL A 45 -14.70 -3.35 -3.08
N HIS A 46 -13.81 -3.62 -4.03
CA HIS A 46 -12.37 -3.64 -3.78
C HIS A 46 -11.89 -2.29 -3.22
N GLU A 47 -12.20 -1.19 -3.90
CA GLU A 47 -11.72 0.14 -3.50
C GLU A 47 -12.29 0.60 -2.16
N THR A 48 -13.57 0.29 -1.89
CA THR A 48 -14.17 0.58 -0.58
C THR A 48 -13.60 -0.31 0.53
N GLN A 49 -13.23 -1.56 0.24
CA GLN A 49 -12.55 -2.42 1.21
C GLN A 49 -11.16 -1.87 1.58
N ARG A 50 -10.39 -1.41 0.59
CA ARG A 50 -9.05 -0.82 0.81
C ARG A 50 -9.10 0.47 1.65
N VAL A 51 -10.18 1.24 1.53
CA VAL A 51 -10.31 2.50 2.28
C VAL A 51 -10.92 2.29 3.67
N PHE A 52 -11.96 1.47 3.79
CA PHE A 52 -12.76 1.33 5.01
C PHE A 52 -12.52 0.00 5.73
N HIS A 53 -12.74 -1.13 5.03
CA HIS A 53 -12.71 -2.46 5.63
C HIS A 53 -11.35 -2.83 6.22
N ASP A 54 -10.25 -2.42 5.58
CA ASP A 54 -8.89 -2.73 6.05
C ASP A 54 -8.55 -2.08 7.40
N ARG A 55 -9.30 -1.06 7.84
CA ARG A 55 -9.18 -0.45 9.17
C ARG A 55 -9.91 -1.24 10.25
N LEU A 56 -10.79 -2.18 9.88
CA LEU A 56 -11.63 -2.90 10.82
C LEU A 56 -10.86 -4.06 11.47
N ILE A 57 -11.02 -4.22 12.79
CA ILE A 57 -10.25 -5.20 13.58
C ILE A 57 -11.04 -6.44 13.96
N SER A 58 -12.36 -6.33 14.17
CA SER A 58 -13.20 -7.46 14.60
C SER A 58 -13.89 -8.11 13.41
N HIS A 59 -14.18 -9.41 13.54
CA HIS A 59 -14.97 -10.15 12.56
C HIS A 59 -16.37 -9.54 12.40
N GLU A 60 -16.99 -9.12 13.51
CA GLU A 60 -18.32 -8.49 13.52
C GLU A 60 -18.34 -7.20 12.67
N ASP A 61 -17.38 -6.30 12.86
CA ASP A 61 -17.34 -5.04 12.10
C ASP A 61 -17.09 -5.31 10.61
N LYS A 62 -16.22 -6.28 10.30
CA LYS A 62 -15.92 -6.68 8.91
C LYS A 62 -17.15 -7.28 8.22
N MET A 63 -17.89 -8.15 8.92
CA MET A 63 -19.12 -8.72 8.39
C MET A 63 -20.21 -7.66 8.24
N PHE A 64 -20.32 -6.70 9.16
CA PHE A 64 -21.22 -5.57 9.02
C PHE A 64 -20.90 -4.77 7.75
N PHE A 65 -19.63 -4.51 7.44
CA PHE A 65 -19.23 -3.89 6.18
C PHE A 65 -19.67 -4.72 4.96
N HIS A 66 -19.47 -6.04 4.99
CA HIS A 66 -19.90 -6.93 3.91
C HIS A 66 -21.42 -6.96 3.71
N GLN A 67 -22.20 -6.86 4.79
CA GLN A 67 -23.66 -6.73 4.71
C GLN A 67 -24.07 -5.45 3.97
N ILE A 68 -23.44 -4.31 4.29
CA ILE A 68 -23.67 -3.05 3.57
C ILE A 68 -23.33 -3.22 2.08
N MET A 69 -22.22 -3.88 1.74
CA MET A 69 -21.85 -4.11 0.34
C MET A 69 -22.84 -5.02 -0.40
N SER A 70 -23.33 -6.06 0.27
CA SER A 70 -24.38 -6.95 -0.26
C SER A 70 -25.68 -6.20 -0.55
N GLU A 71 -26.15 -5.36 0.38
CA GLU A 71 -27.34 -4.53 0.19
C GLU A 71 -27.17 -3.53 -0.97
N MET A 72 -25.99 -2.93 -1.07
CA MET A 72 -25.64 -2.02 -2.18
C MET A 72 -25.62 -2.74 -3.53
N ALA A 73 -25.14 -3.99 -3.57
CA ALA A 73 -25.16 -4.86 -4.75
C ALA A 73 -26.59 -5.00 -5.28
N GLY A 74 -27.53 -5.38 -4.42
CA GLY A 74 -28.93 -5.57 -4.81
C GLY A 74 -29.59 -4.28 -5.25
N LYS A 75 -29.41 -3.20 -4.46
CA LYS A 75 -30.09 -1.92 -4.68
C LYS A 75 -29.62 -1.15 -5.91
N HIS A 76 -28.31 -1.14 -6.16
CA HIS A 76 -27.71 -0.28 -7.20
C HIS A 76 -27.14 -1.08 -8.37
N PHE A 77 -26.76 -2.33 -8.15
CA PHE A 77 -26.15 -3.20 -9.16
C PHE A 77 -27.05 -4.37 -9.60
N GLY A 78 -28.23 -4.54 -8.98
CA GLY A 78 -29.16 -5.62 -9.35
C GLY A 78 -28.54 -7.01 -9.18
N GLU A 79 -27.46 -7.10 -8.39
CA GLU A 79 -26.71 -8.32 -8.12
C GLU A 79 -27.13 -8.86 -6.76
N SER A 80 -27.33 -10.17 -6.65
CA SER A 80 -27.58 -10.83 -5.38
C SER A 80 -26.31 -11.51 -4.90
N VAL A 81 -25.67 -10.94 -3.88
CA VAL A 81 -24.37 -11.39 -3.38
C VAL A 81 -24.48 -11.60 -1.88
N GLU A 82 -24.19 -12.80 -1.39
CA GLU A 82 -24.17 -13.07 0.05
C GLU A 82 -22.95 -12.42 0.72
N PRO A 83 -23.08 -11.81 1.91
CA PRO A 83 -21.95 -11.18 2.62
C PRO A 83 -20.73 -12.11 2.81
N GLU A 84 -20.97 -13.39 3.08
CA GLU A 84 -19.96 -14.43 3.28
C GLU A 84 -19.15 -14.73 2.01
N SER A 85 -19.70 -14.38 0.83
CA SER A 85 -18.99 -14.56 -0.44
C SER A 85 -17.74 -13.69 -0.53
N PHE A 86 -17.73 -12.50 0.10
CA PHE A 86 -16.57 -11.61 0.12
C PHE A 86 -15.42 -12.17 0.98
N VAL A 87 -15.72 -13.07 1.92
CA VAL A 87 -14.72 -13.74 2.76
C VAL A 87 -14.15 -14.97 2.05
N THR A 88 -15.04 -15.75 1.42
CA THR A 88 -14.68 -17.01 0.74
C THR A 88 -14.04 -16.80 -0.63
N ASN A 89 -14.42 -15.73 -1.32
CA ASN A 89 -13.92 -15.35 -2.64
C ASN A 89 -13.45 -13.88 -2.62
N PRO A 90 -12.23 -13.62 -2.10
CA PRO A 90 -11.69 -12.28 -1.99
C PRO A 90 -11.62 -11.60 -3.36
N ILE A 91 -11.98 -10.32 -3.40
CA ILE A 91 -11.87 -9.50 -4.59
C ILE A 91 -10.53 -8.76 -4.55
N ILE A 92 -9.65 -9.09 -5.48
CA ILE A 92 -8.30 -8.52 -5.55
C ILE A 92 -8.14 -7.85 -6.90
N PHE A 93 -7.70 -6.60 -6.88
CA PHE A 93 -7.27 -5.88 -8.08
C PHE A 93 -5.77 -5.62 -8.01
N GLY A 94 -5.14 -5.54 -9.18
CA GLY A 94 -3.73 -5.24 -9.35
C GLY A 94 -3.35 -5.18 -10.82
N ASP A 95 -2.14 -4.73 -11.12
CA ASP A 95 -1.67 -4.49 -12.48
C ASP A 95 -0.46 -5.37 -12.87
N PHE A 96 0.00 -6.21 -11.94
CA PHE A 96 1.28 -6.88 -12.03
C PHE A 96 1.26 -8.24 -12.74
N LEU A 97 0.13 -8.64 -13.36
CA LEU A 97 0.01 -9.94 -14.04
C LEU A 97 0.92 -10.10 -15.25
N ASN A 98 1.35 -9.00 -15.87
CA ASN A 98 2.25 -9.03 -17.01
C ASN A 98 3.60 -8.40 -16.67
N MET A 99 4.55 -9.25 -16.27
CA MET A 99 5.91 -8.83 -15.93
C MET A 99 6.68 -8.25 -17.13
N ALA A 100 6.36 -8.69 -18.36
CA ALA A 100 7.01 -8.21 -19.57
C ALA A 100 6.58 -6.79 -19.98
N THR A 101 5.43 -6.32 -19.48
CA THR A 101 4.97 -4.96 -19.69
C THR A 101 5.63 -4.01 -18.69
N PRO A 102 6.19 -2.87 -19.15
CA PRO A 102 6.72 -1.84 -18.25
C PRO A 102 5.66 -1.39 -17.23
N PRO A 103 6.03 -1.08 -15.97
CA PRO A 103 5.07 -0.68 -14.94
C PRO A 103 4.13 0.46 -15.34
N SER A 104 4.56 1.41 -16.18
CA SER A 104 3.75 2.52 -16.67
C SER A 104 2.59 2.12 -17.57
N ASP A 105 2.69 0.96 -18.23
CA ASP A 105 1.77 0.51 -19.27
C ASP A 105 0.91 -0.68 -18.79
N ARG A 106 1.09 -1.07 -17.53
CA ARG A 106 0.32 -2.15 -16.90
C ARG A 106 -1.10 -1.67 -16.63
N MET A 107 -2.05 -2.60 -16.78
CA MET A 107 -3.46 -2.30 -16.61
C MET A 107 -3.94 -2.80 -15.26
N TYR A 108 -4.55 -1.92 -14.47
CA TYR A 108 -5.18 -2.29 -13.21
C TYR A 108 -6.45 -3.11 -13.46
N GLU A 109 -6.42 -4.39 -13.09
CA GLU A 109 -7.44 -5.37 -13.45
C GLU A 109 -7.81 -6.30 -12.29
N ASP A 110 -8.93 -7.01 -12.44
CA ASP A 110 -9.45 -7.98 -11.48
C ASP A 110 -8.67 -9.30 -11.54
N LEU A 111 -8.02 -9.65 -10.43
CA LEU A 111 -7.15 -10.81 -10.29
C LEU A 111 -7.96 -12.07 -9.94
N THR A 112 -8.67 -12.60 -10.93
CA THR A 112 -9.57 -13.75 -10.75
C THR A 112 -8.86 -15.10 -10.68
N ASP A 113 -7.76 -15.28 -11.39
CA ASP A 113 -6.97 -16.52 -11.40
C ASP A 113 -5.85 -16.47 -10.35
N ILE A 114 -6.17 -16.91 -9.13
CA ILE A 114 -5.24 -16.91 -8.00
C ILE A 114 -4.02 -17.82 -8.26
N ALA A 115 -4.17 -18.90 -9.03
CA ALA A 115 -3.04 -19.77 -9.36
C ALA A 115 -2.03 -19.05 -10.27
N LYS A 116 -2.53 -18.32 -11.26
CA LYS A 116 -1.70 -17.45 -12.11
C LYS A 116 -1.05 -16.32 -11.30
N VAL A 117 -1.81 -15.63 -10.45
CA VAL A 117 -1.28 -14.57 -9.55
C VAL A 117 -0.13 -15.10 -8.69
N LYS A 118 -0.32 -16.29 -8.11
CA LYS A 118 0.69 -16.97 -7.31
C LYS A 118 1.96 -17.25 -8.11
N SER A 119 1.83 -17.78 -9.33
CA SER A 119 2.98 -18.05 -10.21
C SER A 119 3.75 -16.77 -10.50
N ILE A 120 3.05 -15.70 -10.88
CA ILE A 120 3.68 -14.41 -11.22
C ILE A 120 4.39 -13.80 -10.01
N LEU A 121 3.80 -13.86 -8.81
CA LEU A 121 4.46 -13.39 -7.58
C LEU A 121 5.70 -14.22 -7.22
N SER A 122 5.69 -15.53 -7.51
CA SER A 122 6.89 -16.37 -7.40
C SER A 122 7.96 -15.94 -8.39
N ASP A 123 7.60 -15.65 -9.63
CA ASP A 123 8.56 -15.17 -10.63
C ASP A 123 9.19 -13.81 -10.21
N TYR A 124 8.39 -12.89 -9.65
CA TYR A 124 8.90 -11.63 -9.10
C TYR A 124 9.84 -11.84 -7.90
N LEU A 125 9.55 -12.83 -7.06
CA LEU A 125 10.41 -13.17 -5.92
C LEU A 125 11.75 -13.73 -6.40
N ASP A 126 11.73 -14.58 -7.41
CA ASP A 126 12.94 -15.16 -8.00
C ASP A 126 13.79 -14.06 -8.66
N ASP A 127 13.18 -13.16 -9.44
CA ASP A 127 13.87 -12.00 -10.02
C ASP A 127 14.48 -11.09 -8.94
N PHE A 128 13.74 -10.79 -7.87
CA PHE A 128 14.27 -10.04 -6.72
C PHE A 128 15.50 -10.73 -6.11
N ASN A 129 15.42 -12.05 -5.90
CA ASN A 129 16.49 -12.82 -5.29
C ASN A 129 17.72 -12.96 -6.20
N MET A 130 17.56 -12.87 -7.52
CA MET A 130 18.70 -12.82 -8.46
C MET A 130 19.46 -11.49 -8.38
N GLN A 131 18.77 -10.40 -8.07
CA GLN A 131 19.33 -9.05 -8.02
C GLN A 131 19.82 -8.64 -6.62
N SER A 132 19.26 -9.25 -5.57
CA SER A 132 19.52 -8.92 -4.17
C SER A 132 20.54 -9.88 -3.53
N SER A 133 21.43 -9.34 -2.70
CA SER A 133 22.32 -10.15 -1.85
C SER A 133 21.61 -10.74 -0.63
N LYS A 134 20.44 -10.19 -0.25
CA LYS A 134 19.62 -10.66 0.86
C LYS A 134 18.43 -11.44 0.29
N GLU A 135 18.58 -12.76 0.21
CA GLU A 135 17.54 -13.67 -0.29
C GLU A 135 16.29 -13.63 0.61
N MET A 136 15.12 -13.49 -0.01
CA MET A 136 13.82 -13.60 0.63
C MET A 136 13.16 -14.94 0.30
N LYS A 137 12.68 -15.63 1.35
CA LYS A 137 11.94 -16.89 1.22
C LYS A 137 10.50 -16.66 1.61
N LEU A 138 9.66 -16.42 0.61
CA LEU A 138 8.22 -16.18 0.78
C LEU A 138 7.41 -17.34 0.21
N VAL A 139 6.31 -17.65 0.89
CA VAL A 139 5.31 -18.62 0.42
C VAL A 139 4.00 -17.86 0.21
N PHE A 140 3.48 -17.91 -1.01
CA PHE A 140 2.25 -17.20 -1.39
C PHE A 140 1.02 -18.09 -1.13
N PHE A 141 0.48 -17.96 0.08
CA PHE A 141 -0.90 -18.36 0.42
C PHE A 141 -1.83 -17.15 0.28
N MET A 142 -3.14 -17.35 0.44
CA MET A 142 -4.14 -16.32 0.10
C MET A 142 -3.89 -14.99 0.80
N ASP A 143 -3.67 -14.98 2.13
CA ASP A 143 -3.41 -13.73 2.84
C ASP A 143 -2.14 -13.03 2.36
N ALA A 144 -1.08 -13.78 2.02
CA ALA A 144 0.15 -13.19 1.48
C ALA A 144 -0.10 -12.53 0.12
N ILE A 145 -0.90 -13.16 -0.75
CA ILE A 145 -1.29 -12.60 -2.05
C ILE A 145 -2.11 -11.31 -1.84
N GLU A 146 -3.10 -11.36 -0.96
CA GLU A 146 -3.92 -10.19 -0.62
C GLU A 146 -3.06 -9.05 -0.05
N HIS A 147 -2.18 -9.33 0.89
CA HIS A 147 -1.32 -8.33 1.50
C HIS A 147 -0.35 -7.70 0.50
N VAL A 148 0.32 -8.49 -0.35
CA VAL A 148 1.20 -7.93 -1.39
C VAL A 148 0.39 -7.08 -2.36
N SER A 149 -0.77 -7.54 -2.81
CA SER A 149 -1.62 -6.78 -3.73
C SER A 149 -2.08 -5.45 -3.11
N ARG A 150 -2.43 -5.45 -1.82
CA ARG A 150 -2.75 -4.22 -1.07
C ARG A 150 -1.56 -3.26 -1.03
N ILE A 151 -0.36 -3.76 -0.77
CA ILE A 151 0.84 -2.92 -0.69
C ILE A 151 1.21 -2.37 -2.08
N VAL A 152 1.14 -3.17 -3.14
CA VAL A 152 1.34 -2.72 -4.53
C VAL A 152 0.37 -1.58 -4.86
N ARG A 153 -0.93 -1.77 -4.59
CA ARG A 153 -1.96 -0.73 -4.78
C ARG A 153 -1.64 0.53 -3.98
N MET A 154 -1.16 0.42 -2.74
CA MET A 154 -0.75 1.58 -1.92
C MET A 154 0.43 2.34 -2.52
N ILE A 155 1.47 1.63 -2.96
CA ILE A 155 2.71 2.22 -3.51
C ILE A 155 2.44 3.02 -4.78
N GLN A 156 1.50 2.55 -5.60
CA GLN A 156 1.16 3.18 -6.87
C GLN A 156 0.24 4.39 -6.74
N GLN A 157 -0.32 4.64 -5.54
CA GLN A 157 -1.10 5.84 -5.33
C GLN A 157 -0.19 7.06 -5.22
N GLU A 158 -0.63 8.18 -5.80
CA GLU A 158 0.02 9.47 -5.56
C GLU A 158 0.03 9.80 -4.07
N ARG A 159 1.22 10.10 -3.54
CA ARG A 159 1.43 10.36 -2.11
C ARG A 159 0.94 9.22 -1.21
N GLY A 160 0.96 7.98 -1.72
CA GLY A 160 0.54 6.78 -1.02
C GLY A 160 1.39 6.52 0.24
N ASN A 161 0.71 6.21 1.34
CA ASN A 161 1.34 5.78 2.58
C ASN A 161 0.47 4.74 3.28
N ALA A 162 1.10 3.85 4.04
CA ALA A 162 0.42 2.78 4.76
C ALA A 162 1.12 2.49 6.08
N LEU A 163 0.34 2.32 7.14
CA LEU A 163 0.80 1.78 8.42
C LEU A 163 0.47 0.29 8.47
N LEU A 164 1.49 -0.56 8.39
CA LEU A 164 1.32 -2.01 8.41
C LEU A 164 1.32 -2.52 9.86
N VAL A 165 0.14 -2.81 10.38
CA VAL A 165 -0.05 -3.29 11.76
C VAL A 165 -0.22 -4.81 11.78
N GLY A 166 0.49 -5.48 12.70
CA GLY A 166 0.36 -6.91 12.92
C GLY A 166 1.51 -7.46 13.76
N VAL A 167 1.39 -8.70 14.22
CA VAL A 167 2.43 -9.35 15.05
C VAL A 167 3.76 -9.49 14.30
N GLY A 168 4.86 -9.59 15.05
CA GLY A 168 6.18 -9.85 14.47
C GLY A 168 6.20 -11.19 13.70
N GLY A 169 6.98 -11.27 12.62
CA GLY A 169 7.13 -12.49 11.83
C GLY A 169 6.06 -12.73 10.75
N THR A 170 5.06 -11.87 10.59
CA THR A 170 4.03 -11.99 9.53
C THR A 170 4.49 -11.56 8.14
N GLY A 171 5.79 -11.31 7.94
CA GLY A 171 6.35 -10.98 6.64
C GLY A 171 6.17 -9.52 6.19
N LYS A 172 5.63 -8.60 7.01
CA LYS A 172 5.37 -7.19 6.64
C LYS A 172 6.51 -6.55 5.84
N GLN A 173 7.74 -6.56 6.36
CA GLN A 173 8.90 -5.98 5.68
C GLN A 173 9.22 -6.69 4.35
N SER A 174 9.20 -8.02 4.34
CA SER A 174 9.53 -8.81 3.15
C SER A 174 8.49 -8.62 2.04
N LEU A 175 7.20 -8.58 2.40
CA LEU A 175 6.12 -8.31 1.45
C LEU A 175 6.20 -6.86 0.91
N THR A 176 6.58 -5.88 1.74
CA THR A 176 6.81 -4.51 1.26
C THR A 176 7.99 -4.41 0.30
N ARG A 177 9.12 -5.10 0.58
CA ARG A 177 10.26 -5.12 -0.34
C ARG A 177 9.90 -5.77 -1.67
N LEU A 178 9.16 -6.88 -1.63
CA LEU A 178 8.65 -7.52 -2.85
C LEU A 178 7.69 -6.60 -3.59
N ALA A 179 6.74 -5.96 -2.92
CA ALA A 179 5.79 -5.05 -3.56
C ALA A 179 6.49 -3.85 -4.21
N ALA A 180 7.51 -3.28 -3.56
CA ALA A 180 8.35 -2.25 -4.17
C ALA A 180 9.04 -2.75 -5.44
N HIS A 181 9.58 -3.98 -5.41
CA HIS A 181 10.17 -4.64 -6.57
C HIS A 181 9.18 -4.87 -7.72
N VAL A 182 7.97 -5.33 -7.40
CA VAL A 182 6.86 -5.50 -8.36
C VAL A 182 6.55 -4.19 -9.08
N CYS A 183 6.52 -3.07 -8.35
CA CYS A 183 6.32 -1.74 -8.89
C CYS A 183 7.55 -1.18 -9.64
N GLY A 184 8.73 -1.81 -9.53
CA GLY A 184 9.99 -1.27 -10.03
C GLY A 184 10.53 -0.09 -9.22
N TYR A 185 10.13 0.03 -7.94
CA TYR A 185 10.52 1.13 -7.07
C TYR A 185 11.72 0.73 -6.21
N GLN A 186 12.62 1.68 -5.97
CA GLN A 186 13.72 1.49 -5.03
C GLN A 186 13.16 1.41 -3.60
N CYS A 187 13.44 0.34 -2.87
CA CYS A 187 13.10 0.25 -1.45
C CYS A 187 14.26 0.80 -0.61
N PHE A 188 14.06 1.98 -0.02
CA PHE A 188 15.02 2.59 0.91
C PHE A 188 14.64 2.27 2.36
N GLN A 189 15.60 1.83 3.15
CA GLN A 189 15.43 1.55 4.57
C GLN A 189 16.68 2.03 5.32
N ILE A 190 16.50 2.72 6.44
CA ILE A 190 17.62 3.17 7.25
C ILE A 190 18.33 2.02 7.97
N GLU A 191 19.63 2.12 8.15
CA GLU A 191 20.42 1.14 8.89
C GLU A 191 20.97 1.78 10.16
N LEU A 192 20.53 1.28 11.32
CA LEU A 192 20.97 1.82 12.60
C LEU A 192 22.44 1.47 12.86
N CYS A 193 23.23 2.49 13.14
CA CYS A 193 24.62 2.37 13.58
C CYS A 193 24.75 2.64 15.09
N ARG A 194 25.89 2.28 15.67
CA ARG A 194 26.16 2.64 17.07
C ARG A 194 26.26 4.16 17.20
N GLY A 195 25.42 4.75 18.05
CA GLY A 195 25.33 6.19 18.21
C GLY A 195 24.43 6.89 17.19
N TYR A 196 23.56 6.15 16.50
CA TYR A 196 22.57 6.72 15.60
C TYR A 196 21.65 7.68 16.34
N ASP A 197 21.63 8.93 15.89
CA ASP A 197 20.95 10.06 16.50
C ASP A 197 20.08 10.81 15.49
N TYR A 198 19.55 11.97 15.91
CA TYR A 198 18.72 12.81 15.06
C TYR A 198 19.44 13.35 13.82
N LEU A 199 20.71 13.70 13.94
CA LEU A 199 21.52 14.16 12.80
C LEU A 199 21.75 13.03 11.80
N SER A 200 22.05 11.82 12.29
CA SER A 200 22.20 10.63 11.45
C SER A 200 20.92 10.33 10.65
N PHE A 201 19.76 10.51 11.28
CA PHE A 201 18.46 10.37 10.63
C PHE A 201 18.21 11.43 9.56
N HIS A 202 18.52 12.70 9.84
CA HIS A 202 18.42 13.77 8.85
C HIS A 202 19.28 13.48 7.61
N GLU A 203 20.50 12.97 7.79
CA GLU A 203 21.35 12.59 6.67
C GLU A 203 20.74 11.45 5.82
N ASP A 204 20.05 10.49 6.44
CA ASP A 204 19.32 9.45 5.69
C ASP A 204 18.06 9.99 4.99
N ILE A 205 17.36 10.97 5.57
CA ILE A 205 16.26 11.67 4.90
C ILE A 205 16.77 12.51 3.72
N LYS A 206 17.93 13.17 3.83
CA LYS A 206 18.57 13.86 2.71
C LYS A 206 18.88 12.90 1.56
N LYS A 207 19.39 11.69 1.85
CA LYS A 207 19.61 10.64 0.83
C LYS A 207 18.29 10.21 0.19
N LEU A 208 17.24 9.99 0.98
CA LEU A 208 15.90 9.68 0.47
C LEU A 208 15.42 10.76 -0.50
N TYR A 209 15.57 12.04 -0.15
CA TYR A 209 15.19 13.17 -1.01
C TYR A 209 16.07 13.28 -2.25
N ASN A 210 17.34 12.91 -2.15
CA ASN A 210 18.20 12.84 -3.33
C ASN A 210 17.74 11.76 -4.32
N PHE A 211 17.37 10.57 -3.84
CA PHE A 211 16.82 9.52 -4.70
C PHE A 211 15.49 9.93 -5.33
N ALA A 212 14.54 10.39 -4.51
CA ALA A 212 13.18 10.68 -4.96
C ALA A 212 13.08 11.98 -5.77
N GLY A 213 13.75 13.04 -5.32
CA GLY A 213 13.66 14.38 -5.93
C GLY A 213 14.68 14.60 -7.04
N ILE A 214 15.97 14.45 -6.76
CA ILE A 214 17.04 14.87 -7.68
C ILE A 214 17.28 13.80 -8.75
N GLN A 215 17.37 12.53 -8.36
CA GLN A 215 17.55 11.43 -9.31
C GLN A 215 16.23 11.00 -9.96
N ASN A 216 15.09 11.54 -9.52
CA ASN A 216 13.75 11.20 -9.98
C ASN A 216 13.48 9.68 -10.00
N LYS A 217 13.96 8.97 -8.98
CA LYS A 217 13.72 7.54 -8.81
C LYS A 217 12.51 7.31 -7.92
N HIS A 218 11.53 6.58 -8.42
CA HIS A 218 10.42 6.11 -7.60
C HIS A 218 10.96 5.31 -6.41
N THR A 219 10.68 5.80 -5.20
CA THR A 219 11.30 5.29 -3.97
C THR A 219 10.23 5.01 -2.92
N VAL A 220 10.28 3.83 -2.33
CA VAL A 220 9.50 3.45 -1.15
C VAL A 220 10.39 3.59 0.07
N PHE A 221 9.96 4.40 1.04
CA PHE A 221 10.62 4.48 2.33
C PHE A 221 10.01 3.45 3.29
N LEU A 222 10.79 2.41 3.62
CA LEU A 222 10.42 1.38 4.59
C LEU A 222 10.97 1.73 5.97
N PHE A 223 10.08 2.11 6.87
CA PHE A 223 10.40 2.51 8.24
C PHE A 223 9.69 1.61 9.25
N THR A 224 10.40 1.19 10.29
CA THR A 224 9.97 0.17 11.25
C THR A 224 10.05 0.70 12.67
N ASP A 225 9.27 0.12 13.58
CA ASP A 225 9.28 0.46 15.01
C ASP A 225 10.66 0.32 15.64
N THR A 226 11.41 -0.72 15.27
CA THR A 226 12.79 -0.95 15.75
C THR A 226 13.79 0.14 15.33
N GLN A 227 13.43 0.97 14.36
CA GLN A 227 14.27 2.07 13.85
C GLN A 227 13.95 3.41 14.52
N ILE A 228 12.92 3.48 15.36
CA ILE A 228 12.56 4.69 16.11
C ILE A 228 13.46 4.76 17.35
N VAL A 229 14.55 5.53 17.25
CA VAL A 229 15.49 5.72 18.37
C VAL A 229 15.01 6.83 19.30
N VAL A 230 14.45 7.90 18.73
CA VAL A 230 13.88 9.05 19.46
C VAL A 230 12.54 9.44 18.85
N GLU A 231 11.64 10.06 19.63
CA GLU A 231 10.26 10.36 19.20
C GLU A 231 10.21 11.41 18.09
N GLU A 232 11.20 12.30 18.06
CA GLU A 232 11.36 13.38 17.07
C GLU A 232 11.44 12.86 15.64
N PHE A 233 11.84 11.60 15.42
CA PHE A 233 11.81 10.99 14.07
C PHE A 233 10.39 10.98 13.52
N LEU A 234 9.38 10.73 14.36
CA LEU A 234 7.99 10.69 13.94
C LEU A 234 7.45 12.08 13.58
N GLU A 235 7.99 13.14 14.17
CA GLU A 235 7.66 14.51 13.80
C GLU A 235 8.12 14.81 12.37
N ASP A 236 9.34 14.40 12.02
CA ASP A 236 9.85 14.53 10.65
C ASP A 236 9.05 13.68 9.66
N ILE A 237 8.70 12.44 10.00
CA ILE A 237 7.82 11.61 9.15
C ILE A 237 6.48 12.31 8.93
N ASN A 238 5.90 12.91 9.97
CA ASN A 238 4.64 13.64 9.85
C ASN A 238 4.77 14.87 8.93
N ASN A 239 5.90 15.58 9.01
CA ASN A 239 6.22 16.68 8.09
C ASN A 239 6.32 16.18 6.64
N ILE A 240 7.06 15.09 6.38
CA ILE A 240 7.13 14.45 5.05
C ILE A 240 5.73 14.12 4.51
N LEU A 241 4.84 13.56 5.34
CA LEU A 241 3.51 13.17 4.89
C LEU A 241 2.56 14.36 4.66
N ASN A 242 2.69 15.45 5.40
CA ASN A 242 1.79 16.60 5.31
C ASN A 242 2.25 17.64 4.28
N SER A 243 3.51 18.06 4.34
CA SER A 243 4.07 19.11 3.47
C SER A 243 4.96 18.53 2.37
N GLY A 244 5.53 17.34 2.56
CA GLY A 244 6.57 16.81 1.68
C GLY A 244 7.97 17.32 2.02
N GLU A 245 8.12 18.07 3.11
CA GLU A 245 9.40 18.71 3.49
C GLU A 245 9.60 18.64 5.00
N VAL A 246 10.82 18.30 5.43
CA VAL A 246 11.25 18.42 6.82
C VAL A 246 11.85 19.81 7.04
N PRO A 247 11.33 20.63 7.97
CA PRO A 247 11.85 21.97 8.23
C PRO A 247 13.31 21.97 8.63
N ASN A 248 14.10 22.91 8.10
CA ASN A 248 15.54 23.06 8.40
C ASN A 248 16.38 21.80 8.12
N LEU A 249 15.93 20.91 7.23
CA LEU A 249 16.68 19.71 6.87
C LEU A 249 17.95 20.06 6.08
N PHE A 250 17.86 21.01 5.16
CA PHE A 250 18.99 21.48 4.36
C PHE A 250 19.47 22.83 4.85
N GLU A 251 20.78 22.99 4.92
CA GLU A 251 21.38 24.32 5.08
C GLU A 251 21.09 25.17 3.83
N PRO A 252 20.98 26.50 3.95
CA PRO A 252 20.64 27.38 2.82
C PRO A 252 21.53 27.17 1.59
N GLU A 253 22.84 26.96 1.80
CA GLU A 253 23.81 26.70 0.74
C GLU A 253 23.63 25.33 0.06
N GLU A 254 23.17 24.32 0.81
CA GLU A 254 22.82 23.01 0.25
C GLU A 254 21.55 23.14 -0.59
N TYR A 255 20.54 23.82 -0.05
CA TYR A 255 19.26 24.01 -0.70
C TYR A 255 19.39 24.77 -2.04
N GLU A 256 20.21 25.82 -2.09
CA GLU A 256 20.51 26.55 -3.33
C GLU A 256 21.08 25.61 -4.41
N LYS A 257 21.98 24.70 -4.05
CA LYS A 257 22.55 23.72 -5.00
C LYS A 257 21.54 22.70 -5.52
N LEU A 258 20.45 22.46 -4.79
CA LEU A 258 19.42 21.50 -5.20
C LEU A 258 18.38 22.10 -6.14
N ILE A 259 18.20 23.43 -6.11
CA ILE A 259 17.23 24.13 -6.96
C ILE A 259 17.80 24.45 -8.35
N ILE A 260 19.13 24.56 -8.48
CA ILE A 260 19.84 24.89 -9.72
C ILE A 260 20.01 23.65 -10.60
#